data_AF-A0A6P1CX34-F1
#
_entry.id   AF-A0A6P1CX34-F1
#
_cell.length_a   1.000
_cell.length_b   1.000
_cell.length_c   1.000
_cell.angle_alpha   90.00
_cell.angle_beta   90.00
_cell.angle_gamma   90.00
#
_symmetry.space_group_name_H-M   'P 1'
#
loop_
_entity.id
_entity.type
_entity.pdbx_description
1 polymer ?
#
loop_
_entity_poly.entity_id
_entity_poly.type
_entity_poly.pdbx_seq_one_letter_code
_entity_poly.pdbx_strand_id
1 'polypeptide(L)'
;DVLAGLRPDVLEVSDRLTLRGFGRWSRRRDVASVMISHERLDRLLGQIMPRALARRCADLANRRTATEYDIVVCTTEFARAEFHRIGAANVELVPLGVDLDLFSPRRADNGLRADLGVP
;
A
#
# COMPACT_ATOMS: atom_id res chain seq x y z
N ASP A 1 20.07 -1.96 15.04
CA ASP A 1 19.84 -2.43 13.66
C ASP A 1 20.14 -1.28 12.69
N VAL A 2 20.16 -1.52 11.37
CA VAL A 2 20.47 -0.48 10.37
C VAL A 2 19.56 0.74 10.49
N LEU A 3 18.26 0.54 10.74
CA LEU A 3 17.28 1.61 10.92
C LEU A 3 17.56 2.46 12.16
N ALA A 4 18.00 1.84 13.26
CA ALA A 4 18.42 2.57 14.46
C ALA A 4 19.63 3.47 14.20
N GLY A 5 20.54 3.06 13.28
CA GLY A 5 21.68 3.88 12.87
C GLY A 5 21.30 5.09 12.02
N LEU A 6 20.23 4.99 11.23
CA LEU A 6 19.73 6.07 10.38
C LEU A 6 18.97 7.15 11.16
N ARG A 7 18.47 6.82 12.36
CA ARG A 7 17.68 7.73 13.23
C ARG A 7 16.55 8.45 12.47
N PRO A 8 15.65 7.73 11.78
CA PRO A 8 14.57 8.35 11.03
C PRO A 8 13.55 9.00 11.96
N ASP A 9 13.01 10.15 11.56
CA ASP A 9 11.84 10.76 12.22
C ASP A 9 10.53 10.11 11.76
N VAL A 10 10.51 9.58 10.53
CA VAL A 10 9.37 8.91 9.92
C VAL A 10 9.82 7.63 9.20
N LEU A 11 9.05 6.56 9.36
CA LEU A 11 9.22 5.30 8.66
C LEU A 11 8.06 5.05 7.70
N GLU A 12 8.34 5.14 6.40
CA GLU A 12 7.40 4.77 5.35
C GLU A 12 7.65 3.33 4.88
N VAL A 13 6.61 2.51 4.89
CA VAL A 13 6.66 1.08 4.54
C VAL A 13 5.71 0.80 3.40
N SER A 14 6.25 0.36 2.26
CA SER A 14 5.45 0.01 1.07
C SER A 14 5.17 -1.49 0.90
N ASP A 15 5.84 -2.36 1.67
CA ASP A 15 5.61 -3.82 1.64
C ASP A 15 4.70 -4.25 2.79
N ARG A 16 3.48 -4.67 2.43
CA ARG A 16 2.44 -5.10 3.35
C ARG A 16 2.59 -6.54 3.85
N LEU A 17 3.53 -7.33 3.38
CA LEU A 17 3.63 -8.75 3.74
C LEU A 17 4.84 -9.00 4.62
N THR A 18 6.03 -8.59 4.15
CA THR A 18 7.28 -8.92 4.82
C THR A 18 7.63 -7.91 5.91
N LEU A 19 7.16 -6.65 5.78
CA LEU A 19 7.58 -5.54 6.63
C LEU A 19 6.54 -5.08 7.66
N ARG A 20 5.45 -5.84 7.91
CA ARG A 20 4.42 -5.43 8.90
C ARG A 20 4.97 -5.16 10.30
N GLY A 21 5.99 -5.93 10.73
CA GLY A 21 6.60 -5.80 12.05
C GLY A 21 7.24 -4.43 12.34
N PHE A 22 7.47 -3.62 11.31
CA PHE A 22 8.08 -2.30 11.46
C PHE A 22 7.18 -1.26 12.13
N GLY A 23 5.85 -1.37 12.03
CA GLY A 23 4.95 -0.50 12.78
C GLY A 23 5.11 -0.67 14.30
N ARG A 24 5.30 -1.91 14.76
CA ARG A 24 5.62 -2.14 16.17
C ARG A 24 7.03 -1.64 16.52
N TRP A 25 7.98 -1.67 15.60
CA TRP A 25 9.34 -1.17 15.82
C TRP A 25 9.38 0.35 15.95
N SER A 26 8.62 1.06 15.11
CA SER A 26 8.50 2.53 15.10
C SER A 26 7.82 3.03 16.36
N ARG A 27 6.67 2.44 16.75
CA ARG A 27 5.99 2.75 18.02
C ARG A 27 6.88 2.61 19.25
N ARG A 28 7.76 1.59 19.29
CA ARG A 28 8.69 1.38 20.42
C ARG A 28 9.82 2.43 20.48
N ARG A 29 9.99 3.24 19.44
CA ARG A 29 11.08 4.21 19.29
C ARG A 29 10.58 5.64 19.09
N ASP A 30 9.28 5.85 19.23
CA ASP A 30 8.63 7.15 19.01
C ASP A 30 8.93 7.73 17.61
N VAL A 31 8.99 6.85 16.61
CA VAL A 31 9.15 7.22 15.20
C VAL A 31 7.78 7.16 14.55
N ALA A 32 7.38 8.21 13.84
CA ALA A 32 6.12 8.23 13.11
C ALA A 32 6.15 7.20 11.98
N SER A 33 5.01 6.57 11.66
CA SER A 33 4.99 5.44 10.72
C SER A 33 3.81 5.45 9.76
N VAL A 34 4.13 5.23 8.49
CA VAL A 34 3.19 5.22 7.36
C VAL A 34 3.27 3.85 6.68
N MET A 35 2.12 3.21 6.47
CA MET A 35 2.01 2.02 5.64
C MET A 35 1.31 2.37 4.33
N ILE A 36 1.94 2.12 3.19
CA ILE A 36 1.35 2.30 1.87
C ILE A 36 0.69 1.00 1.41
N SER A 37 -0.57 1.07 1.00
CA SER A 37 -1.39 -0.04 0.54
C SER A 37 -1.91 0.21 -0.86
N HIS A 38 -1.38 -0.53 -1.84
CA HIS A 38 -1.78 -0.44 -3.24
C HIS A 38 -2.55 -1.69 -3.73
N GLU A 39 -2.64 -2.73 -2.90
CA GLU A 39 -3.29 -4.01 -3.21
C GLU A 39 -4.25 -4.48 -2.11
N ARG A 40 -5.05 -5.52 -2.42
CA ARG A 40 -5.95 -6.19 -1.46
C ARG A 40 -5.42 -7.55 -1.05
N LEU A 41 -5.28 -7.75 0.26
CA LEU A 41 -4.76 -8.99 0.80
C LEU A 41 -5.78 -10.14 0.67
N ASP A 42 -7.09 -9.85 0.72
CA ASP A 42 -8.13 -10.87 0.54
C ASP A 42 -8.12 -11.50 -0.86
N ARG A 43 -7.68 -10.74 -1.88
CA ARG A 43 -7.52 -11.23 -3.25
C ARG A 43 -6.27 -12.08 -3.41
N LEU A 44 -5.15 -11.62 -2.86
CA LEU A 44 -3.90 -12.39 -2.87
C LEU A 44 -4.08 -13.75 -2.18
N LEU A 45 -4.61 -13.74 -0.94
CA LEU A 45 -4.88 -14.97 -0.21
C LEU A 45 -5.93 -15.84 -0.92
N GLY A 46 -6.93 -15.21 -1.55
CA GLY A 46 -7.97 -15.91 -2.30
C GLY A 46 -7.46 -16.73 -3.49
N GLN A 47 -6.20 -16.57 -3.92
CA GLN A 47 -5.57 -17.41 -4.94
C GLN A 47 -5.19 -18.81 -4.41
N ILE A 48 -4.98 -18.94 -3.10
CA ILE A 48 -4.46 -20.16 -2.46
C ILE A 48 -5.38 -20.76 -1.40
N MET A 49 -6.46 -20.06 -1.02
CA MET A 49 -7.40 -20.54 -0.01
C MET A 49 -8.84 -20.10 -0.26
N PRO A 50 -9.84 -20.75 0.38
CA PRO A 50 -11.24 -20.38 0.23
C PRO A 50 -11.51 -18.91 0.59
N ARG A 51 -12.35 -18.25 -0.21
CA ARG A 51 -12.61 -16.80 -0.13
C ARG A 51 -13.00 -16.30 1.25
N ALA A 52 -13.82 -17.06 1.98
CA ALA A 52 -14.26 -16.70 3.33
C ALA A 52 -13.08 -16.67 4.32
N LEU A 53 -12.17 -17.63 4.21
CA LEU A 53 -10.97 -17.70 5.04
C LEU A 53 -9.98 -16.60 4.65
N ALA A 54 -9.73 -16.41 3.35
CA ALA A 54 -8.88 -15.34 2.83
C ALA A 54 -9.31 -13.96 3.37
N ARG A 55 -10.61 -13.66 3.32
CA ARG A 55 -11.16 -12.40 3.85
C ARG A 55 -10.96 -12.28 5.35
N ARG A 56 -11.21 -13.33 6.14
CA ARG A 56 -11.00 -13.32 7.60
C ARG A 56 -9.54 -13.07 7.96
N CYS A 57 -8.62 -13.77 7.29
CA CYS A 57 -7.18 -13.59 7.49
C CYS A 57 -6.73 -12.17 7.10
N ALA A 58 -7.22 -11.66 5.97
CA ALA A 58 -6.93 -10.30 5.52
C ALA A 58 -7.45 -9.25 6.51
N ASP A 59 -8.68 -9.41 7.02
CA ASP A 59 -9.27 -8.49 7.99
C ASP A 59 -8.48 -8.48 9.31
N LEU A 60 -8.04 -9.64 9.78
CA LEU A 60 -7.19 -9.74 10.98
C LEU A 60 -5.84 -9.05 10.77
N ALA A 61 -5.19 -9.32 9.65
CA ALA A 61 -3.91 -8.72 9.32
C ALA A 61 -4.02 -7.19 9.16
N ASN A 62 -5.08 -6.72 8.50
CA ASN A 62 -5.34 -5.30 8.29
C ASN A 62 -5.67 -4.56 9.61
N ARG A 63 -6.42 -5.17 10.52
CA ARG A 63 -6.62 -4.60 11.87
C ARG A 63 -5.30 -4.43 12.58
N ARG A 64 -4.46 -5.47 12.56
CA ARG A 64 -3.13 -5.40 13.16
C ARG A 64 -2.28 -4.28 12.56
N THR A 65 -2.29 -4.13 11.24
CA THR A 65 -1.59 -3.02 10.56
C THR A 65 -2.13 -1.66 10.99
N ALA A 66 -3.45 -1.47 10.99
CA ALA A 66 -4.05 -0.21 11.45
C ALA A 66 -3.71 0.12 12.91
N THR A 67 -3.58 -0.90 13.77
CA THR A 67 -3.18 -0.75 15.17
C THR A 67 -1.67 -0.55 15.36
N GLU A 68 -0.82 -1.06 14.46
CA GLU A 68 0.65 -1.02 14.59
C GLU A 68 1.29 0.14 13.85
N TYR A 69 0.64 0.75 12.86
CA TYR A 69 1.08 1.98 12.19
C TYR A 69 0.31 3.20 12.70
N ASP A 70 0.84 4.40 12.47
CA ASP A 70 0.14 5.64 12.81
C ASP A 70 -0.91 5.97 11.74
N ILE A 71 -0.55 5.78 10.47
CA ILE A 71 -1.46 5.98 9.33
C ILE A 71 -1.25 4.93 8.25
N VAL A 72 -2.34 4.56 7.57
CA VAL A 72 -2.33 3.74 6.36
C VAL A 72 -2.73 4.61 5.18
N VAL A 73 -1.86 4.72 4.18
CA VAL A 73 -2.15 5.42 2.93
C VAL A 73 -2.55 4.38 1.88
N CYS A 74 -3.77 4.47 1.38
CA CYS A 74 -4.25 3.68 0.26
C CYS A 74 -4.08 4.47 -1.03
N THR A 75 -3.54 3.86 -2.09
CA THR A 75 -3.41 4.55 -3.39
C THR A 75 -4.61 4.34 -4.31
N THR A 76 -5.51 3.44 -3.92
CA THR A 76 -6.74 3.13 -4.67
C THR A 76 -7.90 2.91 -3.70
N GLU A 77 -9.11 3.19 -4.18
CA GLU A 77 -10.34 2.81 -3.47
C GLU A 77 -10.45 1.30 -3.27
N PHE A 78 -9.89 0.54 -4.21
CA PHE A 78 -9.85 -0.91 -4.15
C PHE A 78 -9.09 -1.41 -2.92
N ALA A 79 -7.91 -0.86 -2.64
CA ALA A 79 -7.14 -1.19 -1.43
C ALA A 79 -7.84 -0.67 -0.16
N ARG A 80 -8.39 0.55 -0.21
CA ARG A 80 -9.08 1.20 0.92
C ARG A 80 -10.29 0.40 1.41
N ALA A 81 -10.98 -0.28 0.51
CA ALA A 81 -12.17 -1.06 0.83
C ALA A 81 -11.96 -2.12 1.93
N GLU A 82 -10.77 -2.71 2.07
CA GLU A 82 -10.52 -3.68 3.15
C GLU A 82 -10.44 -3.03 4.53
N PHE A 83 -9.85 -1.83 4.59
CA PHE A 83 -9.71 -1.08 5.83
C PHE A 83 -11.03 -0.43 6.25
N HIS A 84 -11.78 0.10 5.29
CA HIS A 84 -13.14 0.60 5.54
C HIS A 84 -14.04 -0.51 6.10
N ARG A 85 -13.94 -1.72 5.54
CA ARG A 85 -14.71 -2.89 6.00
C ARG A 85 -14.46 -3.24 7.47
N ILE A 86 -13.26 -3.01 7.99
CA ILE A 86 -12.92 -3.28 9.40
C ILE A 86 -13.06 -2.05 10.30
N GLY A 87 -13.54 -0.91 9.77
CA GLY A 87 -13.74 0.33 10.53
C GLY A 87 -12.43 0.99 10.98
N ALA A 88 -11.33 0.82 10.24
CA ALA A 88 -10.07 1.48 10.56
C ALA A 88 -10.21 3.01 10.38
N ALA A 89 -9.86 3.78 11.42
CA ALA A 89 -10.04 5.23 11.44
C ALA A 89 -8.82 6.02 10.91
N ASN A 90 -7.65 5.39 10.82
CA ASN A 90 -6.39 6.02 10.43
C ASN A 90 -5.99 5.68 8.99
N VAL A 91 -6.93 5.84 8.05
CA VAL A 91 -6.72 5.48 6.64
C VAL A 91 -7.05 6.64 5.72
N GLU A 92 -6.09 7.01 4.88
CA GLU A 92 -6.21 8.09 3.90
C GLU A 92 -6.07 7.56 2.47
N LEU A 93 -6.81 8.17 1.53
CA LEU A 93 -6.70 7.86 0.09
C LEU A 93 -5.80 8.90 -0.58
N VAL A 94 -4.63 8.46 -1.05
CA VAL A 94 -3.69 9.32 -1.80
C VAL A 94 -3.38 8.64 -3.14
N PRO A 95 -4.08 9.01 -4.22
CA PRO A 95 -3.85 8.44 -5.55
C PRO A 95 -2.43 8.70 -6.05
N LEU A 96 -1.89 7.77 -6.84
CA LEU A 96 -0.61 7.96 -7.51
C LEU A 96 -0.71 9.06 -8.57
N GLY A 97 0.35 9.87 -8.67
CA GLY A 97 0.52 10.84 -9.73
C GLY A 97 1.01 10.21 -11.03
N VAL A 98 1.01 11.01 -12.10
CA VAL A 98 1.64 10.70 -13.38
C VAL A 98 2.76 11.70 -13.59
N ASP A 99 3.95 11.23 -13.96
CA ASP A 99 5.04 12.09 -14.41
C ASP A 99 4.67 12.69 -15.78
N LEU A 100 4.35 13.98 -15.79
CA LEU A 100 3.91 14.69 -17.00
C LEU A 100 5.06 15.14 -17.90
N ASP A 101 6.30 15.13 -17.39
CA ASP A 101 7.47 15.40 -18.22
C ASP A 101 7.75 14.18 -19.09
N LEU A 102 7.61 12.97 -18.54
CA LEU A 102 7.77 11.71 -19.26
C LEU A 102 6.52 11.32 -20.07
N PHE A 103 5.34 11.34 -19.45
CA PHE A 103 4.07 10.95 -20.07
C PHE A 103 3.26 12.19 -20.45
N SER A 104 3.50 12.68 -21.67
CA SER A 104 2.83 13.87 -22.19
C SER A 104 2.22 13.60 -23.58
N PRO A 105 1.01 14.12 -23.88
CA PRO A 105 0.47 14.11 -25.23
C PRO A 105 1.39 14.77 -26.26
N ARG A 106 2.27 15.67 -25.83
CA ARG A 106 3.27 16.33 -26.69
C ARG A 106 4.36 15.39 -27.20
N ARG A 107 4.52 14.23 -26.55
CA ARG A 107 5.46 13.17 -26.94
C ARG A 107 4.76 12.03 -27.70
N ALA A 108 3.53 12.26 -28.20
CA ALA A 108 2.83 11.28 -29.00
C ALA A 108 3.58 11.01 -30.31
N ASP A 109 3.84 9.73 -30.59
CA ASP A 109 4.52 9.27 -31.81
C ASP A 109 3.61 8.25 -32.52
N ASN A 110 3.11 8.62 -33.71
CA ASN A 110 2.23 7.76 -34.49
C ASN A 110 2.95 6.58 -35.14
N GLY A 111 4.25 6.72 -35.44
CA GLY A 111 5.07 5.62 -35.98
C GLY A 111 5.25 4.55 -34.93
N LEU A 112 5.65 4.95 -33.72
CA LEU A 112 5.75 4.03 -32.57
C LEU A 112 4.40 3.39 -32.24
N ARG A 113 3.29 4.13 -32.32
CA ARG A 113 1.93 3.57 -32.09
C ARG A 113 1.56 2.50 -33.13
N ALA A 114 1.89 2.72 -34.39
CA ALA A 114 1.66 1.75 -35.46
C ALA A 114 2.51 0.48 -35.25
N ASP A 115 3.79 0.65 -34.91
CA ASP A 115 4.71 -0.46 -34.64
C ASP A 115 4.27 -1.31 -33.44
N LEU A 116 3.70 -0.67 -32.40
CA LEU A 116 3.16 -1.34 -31.21
C LEU A 116 1.75 -1.92 -31.40
N GLY A 117 1.11 -1.70 -32.56
CA GLY A 117 -0.24 -2.19 -32.84
C GLY A 117 -1.32 -1.60 -31.92
N VAL A 118 -1.09 -0.40 -31.39
CA VAL A 118 -2.05 0.30 -30.54
C VAL A 118 -3.01 1.09 -31.44
N PRO A 119 -4.33 0.80 -31.44
CA PRO A 119 -5.30 1.54 -32.24
C PRO A 119 -5.32 3.03 -31.87
#